data_AF-A0A5K1B3E0-F1
#
_entry.id   AF-A0A5K1B3E0-F1
#
_cell.length_a   1.000
_cell.length_b   1.000
_cell.length_c   1.000
_cell.angle_alpha   90.00
_cell.angle_beta   90.00
_cell.angle_gamma   90.00
#
_symmetry.space_group_name_H-M   'P 1'
#
loop_
_entity.id
_entity.type
_entity.pdbx_description
1 polymer ?
#
loop_
_entity_poly.entity_id
_entity_poly.type
_entity_poly.pdbx_seq_one_letter_code
_entity_poly.pdbx_strand_id
1 'polypeptide(L)' 'TPRIVSLLSESYNPHVRYGAALAVGISCAGTGLSEAISLLEPLTSDVVDFVRQGALIAMAMVMVQTNEACDPRVGTF' A
#
# COMPACT_ATOMS: atom_id res chain seq x y z
N THR A 1 -0.40 -9.89 9.29
CA THR A 1 -1.60 -9.11 8.95
C THR A 1 -1.80 -8.91 7.44
N PRO A 2 -0.77 -8.70 6.58
CA PRO A 2 -0.99 -8.45 5.14
C PRO A 2 -1.64 -9.61 4.38
N ARG A 3 -1.31 -10.84 4.79
CA ARG A 3 -1.79 -12.10 4.20
C ARG A 3 -3.31 -12.29 4.11
N ILE A 4 -4.09 -11.65 4.99
CA ILE A 4 -5.57 -11.74 4.94
C ILE A 4 -6.13 -10.75 3.92
N VAL A 5 -5.49 -9.59 3.78
CA VAL A 5 -5.96 -8.49 2.91
C VAL A 5 -5.47 -8.64 1.47
N SER A 6 -4.45 -9.47 1.21
CA SER A 6 -3.94 -9.73 -0.15
C SER A 6 -4.98 -10.32 -1.09
N LEU A 7 -5.90 -11.14 -0.58
CA LEU A 7 -7.02 -11.66 -1.37
C LEU A 7 -8.07 -10.58 -1.67
N LEU A 8 -8.18 -9.56 -0.81
CA LEU A 8 -9.13 -8.46 -0.98
C LEU A 8 -8.60 -7.40 -1.97
N SER A 9 -7.27 -7.21 -2.06
CA SER A 9 -6.66 -6.33 -3.07
C SER A 9 -6.87 -6.80 -4.50
N GLU A 10 -7.22 -8.09 -4.71
CA GLU A 10 -7.56 -8.65 -6.03
C GLU A 10 -9.08 -8.63 -6.32
N SER A 11 -9.89 -8.04 -5.44
CA SER A 11 -11.34 -8.00 -5.62
C SER A 11 -11.75 -7.23 -6.88
N TYR A 12 -12.75 -7.73 -7.59
CA TYR A 12 -13.38 -7.01 -8.71
C TYR A 12 -13.98 -5.66 -8.29
N ASN A 13 -14.40 -5.52 -7.02
CA ASN A 13 -14.99 -4.28 -6.52
C ASN A 13 -13.90 -3.26 -6.14
N PRO A 14 -13.86 -2.09 -6.80
CA PRO A 14 -12.81 -1.10 -6.52
C PRO A 14 -12.88 -0.51 -5.11
N HIS A 15 -14.04 -0.47 -4.46
CA HIS A 15 -14.14 -0.03 -3.06
C HIS A 15 -13.49 -1.01 -2.09
N VAL A 16 -13.54 -2.31 -2.39
CA VAL A 16 -12.88 -3.35 -1.58
C VAL A 16 -11.37 -3.22 -1.72
N ARG A 17 -10.86 -3.00 -2.94
CA ARG A 17 -9.42 -2.77 -3.17
C ARG A 17 -8.92 -1.51 -2.47
N TYR A 18 -9.67 -0.40 -2.57
CA TYR A 18 -9.36 0.83 -1.84
C TYR A 18 -9.33 0.62 -0.32
N GLY A 19 -10.34 -0.06 0.23
CA GLY A 19 -10.42 -0.39 1.65
C GLY A 19 -9.26 -1.28 2.09
N ALA A 20 -8.87 -2.26 1.28
CA ALA A 20 -7.72 -3.11 1.53
C ALA A 20 -6.41 -2.30 1.56
N ALA A 21 -6.21 -1.38 0.60
CA ALA A 21 -5.04 -0.50 0.57
C ALA A 21 -4.93 0.34 1.86
N LEU A 22 -6.00 1.02 2.26
CA LEU A 22 -5.98 1.82 3.49
C LEU A 22 -5.86 0.98 4.76
N ALA A 23 -6.48 -0.20 4.82
CA ALA A 23 -6.34 -1.09 5.97
C ALA A 23 -4.88 -1.49 6.17
N VAL A 24 -4.17 -1.83 5.08
CA VAL A 24 -2.74 -2.12 5.10
C VAL A 24 -1.95 -0.89 5.54
N GLY A 25 -2.21 0.28 4.94
CA GLY A 25 -1.54 1.54 5.27
C GLY A 25 -1.64 1.92 6.76
N ILE A 26 -2.84 1.83 7.35
CA ILE A 26 -3.07 2.13 8.76
C ILE A 26 -2.41 1.09 9.68
N SER A 27 -2.54 -0.20 9.34
CA SER A 27 -2.01 -1.28 10.19
C SER A 27 -0.48 -1.37 10.20
N CYS A 28 0.18 -0.88 9.15
CA CYS A 28 1.63 -0.92 8.96
C CYS A 28 2.26 0.47 8.92
N ALA A 29 1.57 1.49 9.44
CA ALA A 29 2.07 2.86 9.44
C ALA A 29 3.40 2.98 10.20
N GLY A 30 4.42 3.57 9.58
CA GLY A 30 5.74 3.81 10.16
C GLY A 30 6.58 2.57 10.40
N THR A 31 6.14 1.39 9.97
CA THR A 31 6.91 0.15 10.18
C THR A 31 7.92 -0.12 9.06
N GLY A 32 7.75 0.49 7.88
CA GLY A 32 8.57 0.18 6.70
C GLY A 32 8.49 -1.29 6.27
N LEU A 33 7.35 -1.96 6.50
CA LEU A 33 7.25 -3.41 6.29
C LEU A 33 7.28 -3.75 4.79
N SER A 34 8.32 -4.45 4.33
CA SER A 34 8.48 -4.83 2.92
C SER A 34 7.28 -5.58 2.34
N GLU A 35 6.64 -6.47 3.11
CA GLU A 35 5.45 -7.21 2.67
C GLU A 35 4.26 -6.27 2.40
N ALA A 36 4.09 -5.22 3.22
CA ALA A 36 3.04 -4.22 3.01
C ALA A 36 3.31 -3.37 1.76
N ILE A 37 4.57 -2.95 1.56
CA ILE A 37 5.00 -2.20 0.37
C ILE A 37 4.74 -3.01 -0.90
N SER A 38 5.18 -4.28 -0.93
CA SER A 38 4.97 -5.16 -2.09
C SER A 38 3.50 -5.44 -2.39
N LEU A 39 2.62 -5.40 -1.37
CA LEU A 39 1.17 -5.53 -1.56
C LEU A 39 0.54 -4.24 -2.12
N LEU A 40 1.02 -3.07 -1.70
CA LEU A 40 0.51 -1.77 -2.15
C LEU A 40 1.01 -1.37 -3.55
N GLU A 41 2.22 -1.78 -3.92
CA GLU A 41 2.86 -1.47 -5.21
C GLU A 41 1.96 -1.72 -6.43
N PRO A 42 1.34 -2.90 -6.65
CA PRO A 42 0.45 -3.10 -7.79
C PRO A 42 -0.81 -2.22 -7.76
N LEU A 43 -1.31 -1.85 -6.58
CA LEU A 43 -2.50 -1.00 -6.43
C LEU A 43 -2.24 0.46 -6.83
N THR A 44 -0.98 0.90 -6.83
CA THR A 44 -0.60 2.22 -7.38
C THR A 44 -0.84 2.34 -8.88
N SER A 45 -0.94 1.20 -9.58
CA SER A 45 -1.21 1.10 -11.02
C SER A 45 -2.62 0.56 -11.32
N ASP A 46 -3.53 0.58 -10.34
CA ASP A 46 -4.92 0.14 -10.52
C ASP A 46 -5.63 0.90 -11.65
N VAL A 47 -6.57 0.26 -12.34
CA VAL A 47 -7.35 0.91 -13.40
C VAL A 47 -8.27 2.02 -12.88
N VAL A 48 -8.62 2.00 -11.60
CA VAL A 48 -9.53 2.98 -10.96
C VAL A 48 -8.75 4.03 -10.17
N ASP A 49 -8.98 5.30 -10.50
CA ASP A 49 -8.23 6.45 -9.98
C ASP A 49 -8.23 6.55 -8.44
N PHE A 50 -9.39 6.37 -7.80
CA PHE A 50 -9.47 6.48 -6.34
C PHE A 50 -8.75 5.33 -5.63
N VAL A 51 -8.63 4.15 -6.27
CA VAL A 51 -7.86 3.02 -5.73
C VAL A 51 -6.37 3.37 -5.76
N ARG A 52 -5.87 3.93 -6.88
CA ARG A 52 -4.49 4.43 -6.98
C ARG A 52 -4.19 5.49 -5.92
N GLN A 53 -5.10 6.45 -5.74
CA GLN A 53 -4.96 7.47 -4.70
C GLN A 53 -4.85 6.84 -3.30
N GLY A 54 -5.72 5.87 -2.98
CA GLY A 54 -5.68 5.14 -1.71
C GLY A 54 -4.37 4.38 -1.50
N ALA A 55 -3.86 3.74 -2.55
CA ALA A 55 -2.58 3.03 -2.52
C ALA A 55 -1.39 3.97 -2.23
N LEU A 56 -1.34 5.14 -2.87
CA LEU A 56 -0.28 6.14 -2.64
C LEU A 56 -0.33 6.70 -1.22
N ILE A 57 -1.53 7.00 -0.70
CA ILE A 57 -1.70 7.45 0.69
C ILE A 57 -1.24 6.36 1.67
N ALA A 58 -1.65 5.12 1.46
CA ALA A 58 -1.24 3.98 2.27
C ALA A 58 0.28 3.76 2.21
N MET A 59 0.89 3.89 1.03
CA MET A 59 2.33 3.76 0.84
C MET A 59 3.07 4.82 1.67
N ALA A 60 2.63 6.08 1.62
CA ALA A 60 3.19 7.17 2.42
C ALA A 60 3.06 6.91 3.93
N MET A 61 1.95 6.31 4.39
CA MET A 61 1.79 5.92 5.80
C MET A 61 2.80 4.85 6.21
N VAL A 62 3.00 3.81 5.38
CA VAL A 62 3.93 2.71 5.70
C VAL A 62 5.38 3.20 5.75
N MET A 63 5.75 4.09 4.83
CA MET A 63 7.13 4.58 4.65
C MET A 63 7.44 5.86 5.42
N VAL A 64 6.52 6.36 6.26
CA VAL A 64 6.75 7.58 7.04
C VAL A 64 8.03 7.44 7.87
N GLN A 65 8.89 8.47 7.82
CA GLN A 65 10.22 8.50 8.46
C GLN A 65 11.22 7.43 7.96
N THR A 66 10.92 6.72 6.88
CA THR A 66 11.89 5.85 6.19
C THR A 66 12.69 6.68 5.19
N ASN A 67 13.99 6.41 5.04
CA ASN A 67 14.86 7.08 4.06
C ASN A 67 15.48 6.05 3.11
N GLU A 68 16.13 6.52 2.04
CA GLU A 68 16.75 5.67 1.01
C GLU A 68 17.84 4.74 1.56
N ALA A 69 18.49 5.10 2.67
CA ALA A 69 19.48 4.23 3.32
C ALA A 69 18.83 3.06 4.06
N CYS A 70 17.59 3.23 4.56
CA CYS A 70 16.80 2.18 5.18
C CYS A 70 16.09 1.32 4.14
N ASP A 71 15.52 1.94 3.10
CA ASP A 71 14.85 1.25 2.00
C ASP A 71 15.02 2.03 0.68
N PRO A 72 15.68 1.45 -0.34
CA PRO A 72 15.96 2.14 -1.59
C PRO A 72 14.69 2.50 -2.39
N ARG A 73 13.54 1.87 -2.08
CA ARG A 73 12.27 2.14 -2.76
C ARG A 73 11.69 3.53 -2.45
N VAL A 74 12.15 4.18 -1.38
CA VAL A 74 11.69 5.53 -0.99
C VAL A 74 11.92 6.57 -2.09
N GLY A 75 13.01 6.46 -2.86
CA GLY A 75 13.32 7.41 -3.93
C GLY A 75 12.55 7.19 -5.24
N THR A 76 11.76 6.11 -5.33
CA THR A 76 11.10 5.70 -6.58
C THR A 76 9.65 6.19 -6.68
N PHE A 77 9.03 6.57 -5.56
CA PHE A 77 7.60 6.90 -5.46
C PHE A 77 7.35 8.39 -5.19
#